data_AF-A0AA85K3I2-F1
#
_entry.id   AF-A0AA85K3I2-F1
#
_cell.length_a   1.000
_cell.length_b   1.000
_cell.length_c   1.000
_cell.angle_alpha   90.00
_cell.angle_beta   90.00
_cell.angle_gamma   90.00
#
_symmetry.space_group_name_H-M   'P 1'
#
loop_
_entity.id
_entity.type
_entity.pdbx_description
1 polymer ?
#
loop_
_entity_poly.entity_id
_entity_poly.type
_entity_poly.pdbx_seq_one_letter_code
_entity_poly.pdbx_strand_id
1 'polypeptide(L)'
;MLLAQCPVCQECFTNALQCHISALPCGHVFHQICIDTWFKTSSTCPQCRIGIKRTFVISRLYFDMVTHSTDERVSITDGEDMEAELEVSQSNNKSMKSLSIQLHRLRSENMRLDTLCKNLSQKSEENAKLLSARDKEISTLSTLYSETDKLYEKERQRCRDLRTEISSLKQFLREAETMKAEAIQLRKETEDMQNVKKLISSSEDAARELFSRYTSKYEDSSNGSLNKSQNNSELLSLCKWASVLRSELTATREKLRSYRTELSRVRKLQISASQKIARAENNANEYKQRVHTLENELSKLIGQIRSTTNDKKEQQVSSNSPHNQTTYKTPTASISCRPSTSSVSPGCPLALNDSLLVTPPVKPTTKELTTPDFLLLSSPREQSATVTPKVSSHCYHYHQTFINI
;
A
#
# COMPACT_ATOMS: atom_id res chain seq x y z
N MET A 1 -41.18 21.70 -53.84
CA MET A 1 -41.22 21.99 -52.39
C MET A 1 -41.15 20.67 -51.65
N LEU A 2 -40.18 20.48 -50.76
CA LEU A 2 -40.14 19.29 -49.90
C LEU A 2 -41.16 19.46 -48.78
N LEU A 3 -42.21 18.64 -48.78
CA LEU A 3 -43.15 18.55 -47.65
C LEU A 3 -42.59 17.52 -46.67
N ALA A 4 -42.13 18.00 -45.51
CA ALA A 4 -41.63 17.15 -44.44
C ALA A 4 -42.61 17.19 -43.25
N GLN A 5 -42.88 16.03 -42.66
CA GLN A 5 -43.89 15.80 -41.63
C GLN A 5 -43.26 15.04 -40.45
N CYS A 6 -43.72 15.31 -39.24
CA CYS A 6 -43.25 14.61 -38.04
C CYS A 6 -43.86 13.18 -37.99
N PRO A 7 -43.05 12.10 -37.94
CA PRO A 7 -43.59 10.73 -37.90
C PRO A 7 -44.38 10.37 -36.63
N VAL A 8 -44.26 11.18 -35.56
CA VAL A 8 -44.91 10.92 -34.26
C VAL A 8 -46.33 11.48 -34.24
N CYS A 9 -46.52 12.74 -34.63
CA CYS A 9 -47.85 13.38 -34.65
C CYS A 9 -48.49 13.44 -36.03
N GLN A 10 -47.74 13.11 -37.09
CA GLN A 10 -48.19 13.23 -38.47
C GLN A 10 -48.66 14.65 -38.82
N GLU A 11 -47.94 15.67 -38.36
CA GLU A 11 -48.17 17.07 -38.74
C GLU A 11 -46.97 17.63 -39.51
N CYS A 12 -47.23 18.51 -40.47
CA CYS A 12 -46.20 19.16 -41.28
C CYS A 12 -45.35 20.10 -40.42
N PHE A 13 -44.05 20.15 -40.70
CA PHE A 13 -43.20 21.18 -40.10
C PHE A 13 -43.60 22.56 -40.63
N THR A 14 -43.99 23.46 -39.73
CA THR A 14 -44.40 24.83 -40.08
C THR A 14 -43.38 25.84 -39.56
N ASN A 15 -43.27 26.99 -40.23
CA ASN A 15 -42.39 28.09 -39.80
C ASN A 15 -42.98 28.92 -38.65
N ALA A 16 -43.97 28.40 -37.93
CA ALA A 16 -44.51 29.07 -36.77
C ALA A 16 -43.44 29.10 -35.67
N LEU A 17 -43.28 30.25 -35.00
CA LEU A 17 -42.30 30.46 -33.92
C LEU A 17 -42.39 29.43 -32.78
N GLN A 18 -43.53 28.74 -32.66
CA GLN A 18 -43.82 27.75 -31.62
C GLN A 18 -43.58 26.30 -32.08
N CYS A 19 -43.28 26.07 -33.35
CA CYS A 19 -43.05 24.75 -33.94
C CYS A 19 -41.55 24.43 -33.96
N HIS A 20 -41.00 24.05 -32.80
CA HIS A 20 -39.58 23.70 -32.72
C HIS A 20 -39.31 22.30 -33.28
N ILE A 21 -38.25 22.22 -34.10
CA ILE A 21 -37.84 21.00 -34.79
C ILE A 21 -36.54 20.50 -34.15
N SER A 22 -36.51 19.22 -33.78
CA SER A 22 -35.36 18.56 -33.17
C SER A 22 -34.85 17.41 -34.05
N ALA A 23 -33.54 17.18 -34.02
CA ALA A 23 -32.91 16.06 -34.72
C ALA A 23 -32.20 15.13 -33.74
N LEU A 24 -32.33 13.83 -34.00
CA LEU A 24 -31.61 12.78 -33.28
C LEU A 24 -30.25 12.49 -33.95
N PRO A 25 -29.27 11.95 -33.21
CA PRO A 25 -27.97 11.52 -33.76
C PRO A 25 -28.05 10.55 -34.94
N CYS A 26 -29.16 9.80 -35.06
CA CYS A 26 -29.41 8.91 -36.19
C CYS A 26 -29.92 9.64 -37.45
N GLY A 27 -30.05 10.97 -37.43
CA GLY A 27 -30.48 11.80 -38.56
C GLY A 27 -32.00 11.98 -38.72
N HIS A 28 -32.83 11.38 -37.85
CA HIS A 28 -34.29 11.52 -37.92
C HIS A 28 -34.77 12.78 -37.19
N VAL A 29 -35.81 13.42 -37.74
CA VAL A 29 -36.30 14.75 -37.34
C VAL A 29 -37.74 14.68 -36.83
N PHE A 30 -38.03 15.39 -35.75
CA PHE A 30 -39.34 15.39 -35.06
C PHE A 30 -39.65 16.79 -34.50
N HIS A 31 -40.91 17.05 -34.13
CA HIS A 31 -41.19 18.19 -33.26
C HIS A 31 -40.53 17.96 -31.89
N GLN A 32 -40.00 19.02 -31.29
CA GLN A 32 -39.36 18.98 -29.99
C GLN A 32 -40.28 18.35 -28.93
N ILE A 33 -41.54 18.79 -28.89
CA ILE A 33 -42.55 18.27 -27.95
C ILE A 33 -42.80 16.78 -28.16
N CYS A 34 -42.88 16.34 -29.42
CA CYS A 34 -43.12 14.93 -29.75
C CYS A 34 -41.97 14.03 -29.29
N ILE A 35 -40.73 14.44 -29.55
CA ILE A 35 -39.57 13.63 -29.18
C ILE A 35 -39.28 13.68 -27.67
N ASP A 36 -39.52 14.82 -27.02
CA ASP A 36 -39.42 14.94 -25.56
C ASP A 36 -40.45 14.04 -24.85
N THR A 37 -41.67 13.96 -25.39
CA THR A 37 -42.72 13.07 -24.87
C THR A 37 -42.33 11.61 -25.06
N TRP A 38 -41.84 11.24 -26.24
CA TRP A 38 -41.37 9.88 -26.53
C TRP A 38 -40.23 9.47 -25.59
N PHE A 39 -39.30 10.38 -25.31
CA PHE A 39 -38.19 10.09 -24.41
C PHE A 39 -38.57 9.96 -22.94
N LYS A 40 -39.82 10.26 -22.54
CA LYS A 40 -40.30 9.92 -21.19
C LYS A 40 -40.50 8.41 -21.00
N THR A 41 -40.79 7.67 -22.08
CA THR A 41 -41.13 6.24 -22.03
C THR A 41 -40.13 5.34 -22.74
N SER A 42 -39.35 5.87 -23.69
CA SER A 42 -38.34 5.11 -24.44
C SER A 42 -37.02 5.86 -24.51
N SER A 43 -35.92 5.17 -24.83
CA SER A 43 -34.60 5.76 -25.12
C SER A 43 -34.14 5.48 -26.55
N THR A 44 -35.08 5.18 -27.45
CA THR A 44 -34.79 4.83 -28.85
C THR A 44 -35.45 5.81 -29.82
N CYS A 45 -34.90 5.92 -31.03
CA CYS A 45 -35.54 6.67 -32.11
C CYS A 45 -36.89 6.04 -32.50
N PRO A 46 -37.99 6.80 -32.62
CA PRO A 46 -39.28 6.28 -33.05
C PRO A 46 -39.26 5.60 -34.43
N GLN A 47 -38.37 6.07 -35.32
CA GLN A 47 -38.32 5.61 -36.72
C GLN A 47 -37.40 4.40 -36.90
N CYS A 48 -36.16 4.48 -36.43
CA CYS A 48 -35.14 3.44 -36.68
C CYS A 48 -34.79 2.59 -35.45
N ARG A 49 -35.38 2.88 -34.29
CA ARG A 49 -35.19 2.15 -33.01
C ARG A 49 -33.76 2.10 -32.47
N ILE A 50 -32.83 2.86 -33.05
CA ILE A 50 -31.47 3.02 -32.53
C ILE A 50 -31.52 3.71 -31.16
N GLY A 51 -30.73 3.22 -30.20
CA GLY A 51 -30.63 3.81 -28.86
C GLY A 51 -29.96 5.18 -28.89
N ILE A 52 -30.61 6.17 -28.27
CA ILE A 52 -30.17 7.57 -28.26
C ILE A 52 -29.86 8.00 -26.83
N LYS A 53 -28.66 8.56 -26.62
CA LYS A 53 -28.33 9.28 -25.38
C LYS A 53 -28.83 10.72 -25.51
N ARG A 54 -29.63 11.18 -24.55
CA ARG A 54 -30.27 12.52 -24.57
C ARG A 54 -29.27 13.68 -24.71
N THR A 55 -28.04 13.49 -24.26
CA THR A 55 -26.95 14.47 -24.36
C THR A 55 -26.56 14.84 -25.79
N PHE A 56 -26.88 14.00 -26.78
CA PHE A 56 -26.54 14.24 -28.19
C PHE A 56 -27.75 14.65 -29.05
N VAL A 57 -28.90 14.92 -28.44
CA VAL A 57 -30.09 15.37 -29.17
C VAL A 57 -29.93 16.84 -29.52
N ILE A 58 -30.04 17.17 -30.81
CA ILE A 58 -30.05 18.55 -31.27
C ILE A 58 -31.47 19.08 -31.03
N SER A 59 -31.63 19.83 -29.93
CA SER A 59 -32.95 20.21 -29.42
C SER A 59 -33.70 21.18 -30.34
N ARG A 60 -32.99 22.02 -31.10
CA ARG A 60 -33.58 22.99 -32.04
C ARG A 60 -32.73 23.14 -33.29
N LEU A 61 -33.36 23.02 -34.46
CA LEU A 61 -32.80 23.36 -35.75
C LEU A 61 -33.28 24.76 -36.18
N TYR A 62 -32.36 25.55 -36.75
CA TYR A 62 -32.64 26.86 -37.32
C TYR A 62 -32.41 26.79 -38.84
N PHE A 63 -33.37 27.32 -39.61
CA PHE A 63 -33.31 27.35 -41.06
C PHE A 63 -33.29 28.81 -41.53
N ASP A 64 -32.28 29.20 -42.31
CA ASP A 64 -32.26 30.50 -42.98
C ASP A 64 -33.16 30.44 -44.22
N MET A 65 -34.26 31.18 -44.20
CA MET A 65 -35.17 31.26 -45.34
C MET A 65 -34.84 32.47 -46.21
N VAL A 66 -34.51 32.20 -47.49
CA VAL A 66 -34.43 33.23 -48.53
C VAL A 66 -35.84 33.43 -49.08
N THR A 67 -36.47 34.56 -48.76
CA THR A 67 -37.70 34.99 -49.41
C THR A 67 -37.36 35.49 -50.80
N HIS A 68 -37.64 34.70 -51.84
CA HIS A 68 -37.61 35.21 -53.20
C HIS A 68 -38.77 36.19 -53.37
N SER A 69 -38.49 37.48 -53.20
CA SER A 69 -39.38 38.59 -53.52
C SER A 69 -39.64 38.59 -55.03
N THR A 70 -40.80 38.10 -55.46
CA THR A 70 -41.35 38.39 -56.79
C THR A 70 -41.78 39.85 -56.80
N ASP A 71 -40.90 40.68 -57.34
CA ASP A 71 -40.99 42.13 -57.43
C ASP A 71 -41.83 42.51 -58.67
N GLU A 72 -43.16 42.53 -58.55
CA GLU A 72 -44.04 43.13 -59.56
C GLU A 72 -44.21 44.63 -59.28
N ARG A 73 -43.70 45.43 -60.20
CA ARG A 73 -43.67 46.89 -60.19
C ARG A 73 -45.00 47.40 -60.76
N VAL A 74 -45.78 48.14 -59.97
CA VAL A 74 -46.91 48.92 -60.47
C VAL A 74 -46.47 50.38 -60.59
N SER A 75 -46.33 50.84 -61.83
CA SER A 75 -46.07 52.24 -62.18
C SER A 75 -47.39 52.92 -62.58
N ILE A 76 -47.73 54.05 -61.94
CA ILE A 76 -48.77 54.99 -62.41
C ILE A 76 -48.23 56.43 -62.34
N THR A 77 -47.93 56.94 -63.53
CA THR A 77 -48.06 58.29 -64.16
C THR A 77 -47.75 59.62 -63.42
N ASP A 78 -46.78 60.34 -64.00
CA ASP A 78 -46.78 61.70 -64.58
C ASP A 78 -47.22 62.98 -63.81
N GLY A 79 -46.39 64.02 -63.95
CA GLY A 79 -46.78 65.43 -63.88
C GLY A 79 -45.73 66.39 -63.30
N GLU A 80 -44.87 66.95 -64.16
CA GLU A 80 -44.05 68.15 -63.88
C GLU A 80 -44.90 69.41 -64.06
N ASP A 81 -44.69 70.45 -63.23
CA ASP A 81 -44.72 71.86 -63.66
C ASP A 81 -44.24 72.82 -62.53
N MET A 82 -43.77 73.99 -62.98
CA MET A 82 -42.73 74.85 -62.41
C MET A 82 -43.28 76.14 -61.79
N GLU A 83 -42.96 76.44 -60.51
CA GLU A 83 -43.21 77.75 -59.86
C GLU A 83 -42.03 78.15 -58.95
N ALA A 84 -40.91 78.54 -59.57
CA ALA A 84 -39.73 79.04 -58.88
C ALA A 84 -39.84 80.55 -58.59
N GLU A 85 -40.39 80.94 -57.43
CA GLU A 85 -40.02 82.19 -56.72
C GLU A 85 -40.57 82.34 -55.27
N LEU A 86 -41.28 81.34 -54.73
CA LEU A 86 -41.55 81.16 -53.27
C LEU A 86 -40.84 79.93 -52.65
N GLU A 87 -40.12 79.18 -53.48
CA GLU A 87 -39.59 77.86 -53.13
C GLU A 87 -38.39 77.91 -52.20
N VAL A 88 -37.59 78.98 -52.21
CA VAL A 88 -36.38 79.05 -51.38
C VAL A 88 -36.75 79.09 -49.89
N SER A 89 -37.81 79.81 -49.50
CA SER A 89 -38.25 79.89 -48.10
C SER A 89 -39.07 78.67 -47.64
N GLN A 90 -39.85 78.04 -48.52
CA GLN A 90 -40.60 76.81 -48.21
C GLN A 90 -39.73 75.56 -48.23
N SER A 91 -38.75 75.47 -49.15
CA SER A 91 -37.77 74.38 -49.23
C SER A 91 -36.84 74.39 -48.02
N ASN A 92 -36.38 75.58 -47.59
CA ASN A 92 -35.56 75.70 -46.39
C ASN A 92 -36.33 75.32 -45.10
N ASN A 93 -37.63 75.63 -45.02
CA ASN A 93 -38.50 75.20 -43.92
C ASN A 93 -38.81 73.68 -43.93
N LYS A 94 -39.00 73.07 -45.10
CA LYS A 94 -39.15 71.61 -45.25
C LYS A 94 -37.84 70.87 -44.89
N SER A 95 -36.71 71.40 -45.34
CA SER A 95 -35.36 70.90 -45.03
C SER A 95 -35.05 70.99 -43.52
N MET A 96 -35.34 72.13 -42.88
CA MET A 96 -35.17 72.30 -41.42
C MET A 96 -36.06 71.36 -40.61
N LYS A 97 -37.32 71.13 -41.02
CA LYS A 97 -38.19 70.14 -40.37
C LYS A 97 -37.65 68.71 -40.53
N SER A 98 -37.19 68.34 -41.73
CA SER A 98 -36.55 67.05 -41.99
C SER A 98 -35.32 66.81 -41.11
N LEU A 99 -34.41 67.80 -41.03
CA LEU A 99 -33.24 67.74 -40.14
C LEU A 99 -33.63 67.62 -38.66
N SER A 100 -34.67 68.34 -38.22
CA SER A 100 -35.13 68.27 -36.82
C SER A 100 -35.65 66.88 -36.43
N ILE A 101 -36.35 66.22 -37.35
CA ILE A 101 -36.84 64.84 -37.16
C ILE A 101 -35.65 63.86 -37.15
N GLN A 102 -34.68 64.06 -38.05
CA GLN A 102 -33.48 63.22 -38.10
C GLN A 102 -32.63 63.37 -36.83
N LEU A 103 -32.46 64.59 -36.32
CA LEU A 103 -31.81 64.85 -35.03
C LEU A 103 -32.54 64.18 -33.87
N HIS A 104 -33.88 64.22 -33.85
CA HIS A 104 -34.65 63.52 -32.83
C HIS A 104 -34.45 62.00 -32.89
N ARG A 105 -34.50 61.40 -34.09
CA ARG A 105 -34.22 59.96 -34.29
C ARG A 105 -32.82 59.58 -33.83
N LEU A 106 -31.81 60.37 -34.19
CA LEU A 106 -30.42 60.13 -33.78
C LEU A 106 -30.22 60.30 -32.26
N ARG A 107 -30.95 61.22 -31.61
CA ARG A 107 -30.96 61.37 -30.15
C ARG A 107 -31.61 60.16 -29.47
N SER A 108 -32.76 59.69 -29.96
CA SER A 108 -33.40 58.49 -29.42
C SER A 108 -32.53 57.24 -29.60
N GLU A 109 -31.85 57.13 -30.75
CA GLU A 109 -30.95 56.01 -31.02
C GLU A 109 -29.69 56.07 -30.14
N ASN A 110 -29.10 57.25 -29.93
CA ASN A 110 -28.01 57.41 -28.96
C ASN A 110 -28.43 57.02 -27.54
N MET A 111 -29.65 57.39 -27.11
CA MET A 111 -30.15 57.00 -25.78
C MET A 111 -30.36 55.48 -25.68
N ARG A 112 -30.83 54.84 -26.74
CA ARG A 112 -30.97 53.38 -26.83
C ARG A 112 -29.61 52.68 -26.76
N LEU A 113 -28.63 53.17 -27.53
CA LEU A 113 -27.26 52.65 -27.54
C LEU A 113 -26.57 52.84 -26.19
N ASP A 114 -26.73 53.98 -25.54
CA ASP A 114 -26.19 54.22 -24.19
C ASP A 114 -26.76 53.23 -23.16
N THR A 115 -28.07 53.00 -23.21
CA THR A 115 -28.74 52.01 -22.34
C THR A 115 -28.22 50.59 -22.63
N LEU A 116 -28.03 50.24 -23.90
CA LEU A 116 -27.47 48.94 -24.29
C LEU A 116 -26.02 48.78 -23.81
N CYS A 117 -25.18 49.81 -23.98
CA CYS A 117 -23.80 49.81 -23.51
C CYS A 117 -23.72 49.62 -21.99
N LYS A 118 -24.58 50.29 -21.22
CA LYS A 118 -24.68 50.09 -19.76
C LYS A 118 -25.07 48.67 -19.40
N ASN A 119 -26.09 48.12 -20.05
CA ASN A 119 -26.54 46.74 -19.81
C ASN A 119 -25.45 45.71 -20.16
N LEU A 120 -24.72 45.91 -21.27
CA LEU A 120 -23.62 45.04 -21.67
C LEU A 120 -22.43 45.15 -20.72
N SER A 121 -22.10 46.36 -20.26
CA SER A 121 -21.05 46.58 -19.27
C SER A 121 -21.37 45.88 -17.94
N GLN A 122 -22.62 46.00 -17.46
CA GLN A 122 -23.06 45.29 -16.24
C GLN A 122 -22.96 43.77 -16.41
N LYS A 123 -23.45 43.22 -17.52
CA LYS A 123 -23.33 41.78 -17.81
C LYS A 123 -21.89 41.32 -17.90
N SER A 124 -21.01 42.14 -18.47
CA SER A 124 -19.56 41.85 -18.51
C SER A 124 -18.98 41.76 -17.10
N GLU A 125 -19.37 42.66 -16.20
CA GLU A 125 -18.90 42.64 -14.81
C GLU A 125 -19.45 41.44 -14.02
N GLU A 126 -20.72 41.10 -14.21
CA GLU A 126 -21.35 39.90 -13.64
C GLU A 126 -20.63 38.62 -14.11
N ASN A 127 -20.33 38.52 -15.40
CA ASN A 127 -19.58 37.40 -15.97
C ASN A 127 -18.16 37.33 -15.41
N ALA A 128 -17.47 38.47 -15.23
CA ALA A 128 -16.14 38.50 -14.63
C ALA A 128 -16.15 38.00 -13.17
N LYS A 129 -17.17 38.36 -12.39
CA LYS A 129 -17.37 37.85 -11.02
C LYS A 129 -17.62 36.34 -11.02
N LEU A 130 -18.43 35.84 -11.95
CA LEU A 130 -18.72 34.42 -12.08
C LEU A 130 -17.47 33.61 -12.47
N LEU A 131 -16.66 34.12 -13.41
CA LEU A 131 -15.37 33.54 -13.79
C LEU A 131 -14.43 33.46 -12.59
N SER A 132 -14.28 34.55 -11.83
CA SER A 132 -13.45 34.56 -10.62
C SER A 132 -13.93 33.54 -9.56
N ALA A 133 -15.24 33.34 -9.43
CA ALA A 133 -15.79 32.31 -8.54
C ALA A 133 -15.46 30.89 -9.02
N ARG A 134 -15.61 30.61 -10.32
CA ARG A 134 -15.24 29.32 -10.93
C ARG A 134 -13.74 29.03 -10.82
N ASP A 135 -12.89 30.03 -11.00
CA ASP A 135 -11.44 29.87 -10.85
C ASP A 135 -11.03 29.48 -9.42
N LYS A 136 -11.72 30.03 -8.42
CA LYS A 136 -11.54 29.64 -7.02
C LYS A 136 -12.00 28.20 -6.79
N GLU A 137 -13.14 27.80 -7.33
CA GLU A 137 -13.61 26.41 -7.25
C GLU A 137 -12.62 25.44 -7.90
N ILE A 138 -12.14 25.74 -9.10
CA ILE A 138 -11.11 24.93 -9.80
C ILE A 138 -9.85 24.83 -8.95
N SER A 139 -9.42 25.94 -8.34
CA SER A 139 -8.25 25.95 -7.45
C SER A 139 -8.46 25.03 -6.24
N THR A 140 -9.63 25.11 -5.59
CA THR A 140 -9.95 24.23 -4.45
C THR A 140 -10.00 22.76 -4.87
N LEU A 141 -10.64 22.44 -5.99
CA LEU A 141 -10.69 21.07 -6.50
C LEU A 141 -9.28 20.54 -6.81
N SER A 142 -8.44 21.35 -7.46
CA SER A 142 -7.04 20.99 -7.74
C SER A 142 -6.26 20.67 -6.46
N THR A 143 -6.46 21.45 -5.39
CA THR A 143 -5.82 21.16 -4.09
C THR A 143 -6.33 19.85 -3.47
N LEU A 144 -7.63 19.58 -3.54
CA LEU A 144 -8.22 18.34 -3.02
C LEU A 144 -7.75 17.10 -3.79
N TYR A 145 -7.64 17.19 -5.12
CA TYR A 145 -7.05 16.11 -5.93
C TYR A 145 -5.59 15.86 -5.56
N SER A 146 -4.79 16.91 -5.39
CA SER A 146 -3.39 16.76 -4.94
C SER A 146 -3.28 16.14 -3.55
N GLU A 147 -4.16 16.50 -2.62
CA GLU A 147 -4.19 15.90 -1.28
C GLU A 147 -4.61 14.43 -1.33
N THR A 148 -5.61 14.11 -2.15
CA THR A 148 -6.09 12.75 -2.38
C THR A 148 -4.97 11.87 -2.94
N ASP A 149 -4.22 12.35 -3.94
CA ASP A 149 -3.07 11.63 -4.50
C ASP A 149 -1.98 11.36 -3.45
N LYS A 150 -1.70 12.34 -2.57
CA LYS A 150 -0.75 12.17 -1.46
C LYS A 150 -1.21 11.10 -0.47
N LEU A 151 -2.50 11.03 -0.16
CA LEU A 151 -3.07 10.01 0.73
C LEU A 151 -2.98 8.62 0.08
N TYR A 152 -3.27 8.51 -1.22
CA TYR A 152 -3.11 7.26 -1.95
C TYR A 152 -1.66 6.78 -1.96
N GLU A 153 -0.68 7.67 -2.16
CA GLU A 153 0.73 7.26 -2.13
C GLU A 153 1.19 6.83 -0.73
N LYS A 154 0.70 7.48 0.34
CA LYS A 154 0.95 7.05 1.73
C LYS A 154 0.38 5.65 2.00
N GLU A 155 -0.85 5.39 1.58
CA GLU A 155 -1.47 4.07 1.78
C GLU A 155 -0.76 2.99 0.96
N ARG A 156 -0.33 3.33 -0.27
CA ARG A 156 0.50 2.45 -1.10
C ARG A 156 1.83 2.12 -0.44
N GLN A 157 2.48 3.12 0.18
CA GLN A 157 3.71 2.89 0.92
C GLN A 157 3.47 1.97 2.13
N ARG A 158 2.42 2.22 2.91
CA ARG A 158 2.04 1.35 4.04
C ARG A 158 1.80 -0.10 3.60
N CYS A 159 1.15 -0.29 2.46
CA CYS A 159 0.96 -1.62 1.88
C CYS A 159 2.28 -2.29 1.49
N ARG A 160 3.28 -1.53 1.00
CA ARG A 160 4.63 -2.05 0.73
C ARG A 160 5.31 -2.48 2.03
N ASP A 161 5.26 -1.66 3.06
CA ASP A 161 5.90 -1.93 4.35
C ASP A 161 5.28 -3.14 5.07
N LEU A 162 3.95 -3.27 5.06
CA LEU A 162 3.28 -4.45 5.62
C LEU A 162 3.63 -5.73 4.84
N ARG A 163 3.83 -5.64 3.52
CA ARG A 163 4.25 -6.80 2.72
C ARG A 163 5.68 -7.25 3.07
N THR A 164 6.59 -6.32 3.29
CA THR A 164 7.97 -6.66 3.70
C THR A 164 8.00 -7.25 5.11
N GLU A 165 7.20 -6.71 6.03
CA GLU A 165 7.04 -7.26 7.39
C GLU A 165 6.43 -8.67 7.37
N ILE A 166 5.38 -8.92 6.58
CA ILE A 166 4.82 -10.27 6.43
C ILE A 166 5.87 -11.22 5.85
N SER A 167 6.70 -10.76 4.90
CA SER A 167 7.76 -11.59 4.32
C SER A 167 8.84 -11.95 5.36
N SER A 168 9.25 -11.00 6.20
CA SER A 168 10.23 -11.24 7.26
C SER A 168 9.68 -12.17 8.34
N LEU A 169 8.42 -11.99 8.76
CA LEU A 169 7.75 -12.88 9.71
C LEU A 169 7.63 -14.31 9.16
N LYS A 170 7.31 -14.46 7.87
CA LYS A 170 7.30 -15.78 7.21
C LYS A 170 8.68 -16.43 7.19
N GLN A 171 9.74 -15.65 7.01
CA GLN A 171 11.11 -16.19 7.10
C GLN A 171 11.43 -16.63 8.52
N PHE A 172 11.11 -15.82 9.52
CA PHE A 172 11.31 -16.16 10.93
C PHE A 172 10.58 -17.45 11.32
N LEU A 173 9.34 -17.64 10.84
CA LEU A 173 8.60 -18.88 11.05
C LEU A 173 9.30 -20.10 10.44
N ARG A 174 9.81 -19.99 9.21
CA ARG A 174 10.57 -21.08 8.59
C ARG A 174 11.83 -21.43 9.39
N GLU A 175 12.55 -20.43 9.87
CA GLU A 175 13.76 -20.63 10.70
C GLU A 175 13.40 -21.27 12.05
N ALA A 176 12.30 -20.87 12.66
CA ALA A 176 11.80 -21.49 13.90
C ALA A 176 11.38 -22.95 13.69
N GLU A 177 10.74 -23.27 12.57
CA GLU A 177 10.39 -24.64 12.19
C GLU A 177 11.64 -25.51 11.99
N THR A 178 12.67 -25.00 11.32
CA THR A 178 13.94 -25.73 11.15
C THR A 178 14.65 -25.96 12.48
N MET A 179 14.72 -24.94 13.34
CA MET A 179 15.30 -25.08 14.68
C MET A 179 14.53 -26.11 15.53
N LYS A 180 13.20 -26.14 15.41
CA LYS A 180 12.38 -27.14 16.11
C LYS A 180 12.67 -28.55 15.60
N ALA A 181 12.81 -28.74 14.29
CA ALA A 181 13.15 -30.04 13.70
C ALA A 181 14.53 -30.54 14.17
N GLU A 182 15.53 -29.65 14.17
CA GLU A 182 16.87 -29.94 14.68
C GLU A 182 16.85 -30.30 16.17
N ALA A 183 16.09 -29.57 16.99
CA ALA A 183 15.95 -29.86 18.42
C ALA A 183 15.32 -31.23 18.68
N ILE A 184 14.34 -31.65 17.87
CA ILE A 184 13.73 -32.99 17.96
C ILE A 184 14.77 -34.05 17.59
N GLN A 185 15.54 -33.84 16.52
CA GLN A 185 16.59 -34.76 16.09
C GLN A 185 17.67 -34.93 17.17
N LEU A 186 18.15 -33.83 17.74
CA LEU A 186 19.14 -33.85 18.82
C LEU A 186 18.62 -34.58 20.07
N ARG A 187 17.33 -34.41 20.42
CA ARG A 187 16.73 -35.15 21.54
C ARG A 187 16.77 -36.67 21.30
N LYS A 188 16.44 -37.11 20.09
CA LYS A 188 16.52 -38.53 19.73
C LYS A 188 17.95 -39.05 19.84
N GLU A 189 18.92 -38.32 19.32
CA GLU A 189 20.33 -38.70 19.42
C GLU A 189 20.83 -38.76 20.88
N THR A 190 20.36 -37.86 21.74
CA THR A 190 20.68 -37.92 23.18
C THR A 190 20.06 -39.13 23.88
N GLU A 191 18.84 -39.52 23.49
CA GLU A 191 18.18 -40.73 24.00
C GLU A 191 18.93 -41.99 23.55
N ASP A 192 19.31 -42.06 22.27
CA ASP A 192 20.13 -43.15 21.73
C ASP A 192 21.47 -43.26 22.48
N MET A 193 22.12 -42.11 22.75
CA MET A 193 23.37 -42.08 23.52
C MET A 193 23.16 -42.50 24.99
N GLN A 194 22.02 -42.17 25.60
CA GLN A 194 21.66 -42.63 26.94
C GLN A 194 21.42 -44.15 26.98
N ASN A 195 20.79 -44.70 25.94
CA ASN A 195 20.60 -46.15 25.78
C ASN A 195 21.94 -46.87 25.63
N VAL A 196 22.86 -46.34 24.81
CA VAL A 196 24.23 -46.87 24.68
C VAL A 196 24.97 -46.82 26.02
N LYS A 197 24.86 -45.72 26.78
CA LYS A 197 25.46 -45.61 28.11
C LYS A 197 24.94 -46.70 29.06
N LYS A 198 23.63 -46.96 29.06
CA LYS A 198 23.01 -48.00 29.89
C LYS A 198 23.51 -49.41 29.54
N LEU A 199 23.68 -49.69 28.25
CA LEU A 199 24.22 -50.96 27.78
C LEU A 199 25.67 -51.16 28.25
N ILE A 200 26.49 -50.11 28.13
CA ILE A 200 27.88 -50.13 28.60
C ILE A 200 27.91 -50.37 30.12
N SER A 201 27.11 -49.66 30.92
CA SER A 201 27.07 -49.87 32.38
C SER A 201 26.64 -51.29 32.76
N SER A 202 25.63 -51.86 32.09
CA SER A 202 25.24 -53.25 32.37
C SER A 202 26.32 -54.27 32.03
N SER A 203 27.12 -54.02 30.98
CA SER A 203 28.24 -54.88 30.63
C SER A 203 29.41 -54.73 31.61
N GLU A 204 29.62 -53.53 32.13
CA GLU A 204 30.63 -53.24 33.15
C GLU A 204 30.25 -53.89 34.49
N ASP A 205 28.98 -53.81 34.91
CA ASP A 205 28.49 -54.46 36.12
C ASP A 205 28.58 -55.98 36.03
N ALA A 206 28.22 -56.57 34.88
CA ALA A 206 28.38 -58.00 34.63
C ALA A 206 29.85 -58.44 34.68
N ALA A 207 30.76 -57.62 34.12
CA ALA A 207 32.20 -57.88 34.22
C ALA A 207 32.69 -57.78 35.68
N ARG A 208 32.28 -56.75 36.42
CA ARG A 208 32.62 -56.55 37.84
C ARG A 208 32.13 -57.70 38.72
N GLU A 209 30.93 -58.23 38.47
CA GLU A 209 30.41 -59.39 39.21
C GLU A 209 31.21 -60.66 38.92
N LEU A 210 31.58 -60.91 37.66
CA LEU A 210 32.46 -62.02 37.28
C LEU A 210 33.85 -61.89 37.93
N PHE A 211 34.42 -60.68 37.93
CA PHE A 211 35.69 -60.42 38.62
C PHE A 211 35.57 -60.66 40.12
N SER A 212 34.47 -60.24 40.76
CA SER A 212 34.24 -60.45 42.20
C SER A 212 34.14 -61.94 42.55
N ARG A 213 33.46 -62.74 41.72
CA ARG A 213 33.42 -64.22 41.87
C ARG A 213 34.80 -64.85 41.71
N TYR A 214 35.62 -64.32 40.79
CA TYR A 214 36.97 -64.82 40.57
C TYR A 214 37.91 -64.46 41.73
N THR A 215 37.89 -63.22 42.21
CA THR A 215 38.74 -62.79 43.34
C THR A 215 38.33 -63.42 44.66
N SER A 216 37.03 -63.58 44.92
CA SER A 216 36.52 -64.28 46.12
C SER A 216 36.99 -65.74 46.17
N LYS A 217 37.16 -66.40 45.02
CA LYS A 217 37.64 -67.78 44.94
C LYS A 217 39.16 -67.91 45.19
N TYR A 218 39.92 -66.83 44.99
CA TYR A 218 41.36 -66.79 45.27
C TYR A 218 41.67 -66.42 46.73
N GLU A 219 40.77 -65.76 47.45
CA GLU A 219 40.90 -65.54 48.89
C GLU A 219 40.64 -66.85 49.68
N ASP A 220 39.79 -67.75 49.16
CA ASP A 220 39.45 -69.02 49.82
C ASP A 220 40.37 -70.21 49.49
N SER A 221 41.34 -70.07 48.57
CA SER A 221 42.16 -71.20 48.09
C SER A 221 43.67 -70.96 48.27
N SER A 222 44.09 -70.90 49.53
CA SER A 222 45.49 -71.02 49.94
C SER A 222 45.94 -72.47 50.15
N ASN A 223 45.46 -73.44 49.34
CA ASN A 223 46.04 -74.78 49.25
C ASN A 223 45.42 -75.62 48.12
N GLY A 224 46.26 -76.15 47.21
CA GLY A 224 45.86 -77.29 46.36
C GLY A 224 46.26 -77.19 44.89
N SER A 225 47.42 -77.77 44.57
CA SER A 225 47.92 -77.99 43.21
C SER A 225 47.21 -79.18 42.54
N LEU A 226 46.30 -78.91 41.59
CA LEU A 226 45.99 -79.75 40.41
C LEU A 226 44.91 -79.02 39.58
N ASN A 227 45.24 -78.25 38.53
CA ASN A 227 44.31 -77.83 37.44
C ASN A 227 44.97 -76.88 36.40
N LYS A 228 46.02 -77.34 35.71
CA LYS A 228 46.75 -76.48 34.74
C LYS A 228 46.01 -76.27 33.40
N SER A 229 45.11 -77.18 33.03
CA SER A 229 44.33 -77.12 31.79
C SER A 229 43.14 -76.16 31.86
N GLN A 230 42.42 -76.15 32.99
CA GLN A 230 41.28 -75.26 33.23
C GLN A 230 41.72 -73.79 33.40
N ASN A 231 42.85 -73.58 34.08
CA ASN A 231 43.45 -72.25 34.23
C ASN A 231 43.90 -71.64 32.89
N ASN A 232 44.30 -72.46 31.91
CA ASN A 232 44.62 -71.97 30.56
C ASN A 232 43.37 -71.52 29.79
N SER A 233 42.23 -72.18 29.97
CA SER A 233 40.95 -71.77 29.36
C SER A 233 40.41 -70.48 29.98
N GLU A 234 40.55 -70.32 31.30
CA GLU A 234 40.18 -69.09 32.04
C GLU A 234 41.15 -67.93 31.77
N LEU A 235 42.45 -68.19 31.64
CA LEU A 235 43.42 -67.18 31.21
C LEU A 235 43.16 -66.75 29.76
N LEU A 236 42.74 -67.67 28.90
CA LEU A 236 42.37 -67.36 27.53
C LEU A 236 41.06 -66.55 27.46
N SER A 237 40.11 -66.82 28.35
CA SER A 237 38.89 -66.01 28.47
C SER A 237 39.21 -64.62 29.03
N LEU A 238 40.08 -64.50 30.03
CA LEU A 238 40.57 -63.22 30.55
C LEU A 238 41.32 -62.41 29.48
N CYS A 239 42.18 -63.05 28.69
CA CYS A 239 42.87 -62.41 27.57
C CYS A 239 41.90 -61.96 26.46
N LYS A 240 40.83 -62.73 26.20
CA LYS A 240 39.75 -62.32 25.28
C LYS A 240 39.01 -61.09 25.82
N TRP A 241 38.64 -61.08 27.09
CA TRP A 241 38.00 -59.92 27.74
C TRP A 241 38.92 -58.69 27.79
N ALA A 242 40.21 -58.87 28.08
CA ALA A 242 41.19 -57.79 28.02
C ALA A 242 41.38 -57.24 26.60
N SER A 243 41.18 -58.07 25.57
CA SER A 243 41.17 -57.61 24.17
C SER A 243 39.92 -56.77 23.87
N VAL A 244 38.74 -57.23 24.29
CA VAL A 244 37.46 -56.51 24.11
C VAL A 244 37.47 -55.17 24.86
N LEU A 245 37.94 -55.15 26.11
CA LEU A 245 38.06 -53.90 26.88
C LEU A 245 39.06 -52.93 26.25
N ARG A 246 40.14 -53.43 25.64
CA ARG A 246 41.08 -52.59 24.89
C ARG A 246 40.44 -52.03 23.61
N SER A 247 39.68 -52.82 22.87
CA SER A 247 38.97 -52.33 21.67
C SER A 247 37.92 -51.28 22.02
N GLU A 248 37.15 -51.50 23.09
CA GLU A 248 36.18 -50.51 23.59
C GLU A 248 36.86 -49.23 24.09
N LEU A 249 37.99 -49.35 24.80
CA LEU A 249 38.79 -48.20 25.21
C LEU A 249 39.35 -47.42 24.01
N THR A 250 39.75 -48.10 22.94
CA THR A 250 40.17 -47.42 21.70
C THR A 250 39.00 -46.75 20.98
N ALA A 251 37.83 -47.39 20.93
CA ALA A 251 36.64 -46.83 20.30
C ALA A 251 36.12 -45.59 21.04
N THR A 252 36.12 -45.61 22.38
CA THR A 252 35.76 -44.45 23.20
C THR A 252 36.76 -43.31 23.05
N ARG A 253 38.06 -43.60 22.96
CA ARG A 253 39.10 -42.59 22.67
C ARG A 253 38.92 -41.94 21.31
N GLU A 254 38.54 -42.71 20.29
CA GLU A 254 38.29 -42.18 18.95
C GLU A 254 37.02 -41.32 18.89
N LYS A 255 35.94 -41.74 19.56
CA LYS A 255 34.75 -40.91 19.75
C LYS A 255 35.07 -39.60 20.49
N LEU A 256 35.92 -39.64 21.52
CA LEU A 256 36.35 -38.41 22.21
C LEU A 256 37.14 -37.48 21.28
N ARG A 257 37.96 -38.02 20.37
CA ARG A 257 38.65 -37.24 19.35
C ARG A 257 37.67 -36.61 18.36
N SER A 258 36.67 -37.35 17.88
CA SER A 258 35.66 -36.81 16.97
C SER A 258 34.79 -35.73 17.62
N TYR A 259 34.42 -35.89 18.90
CA TYR A 259 33.71 -34.83 19.62
C TYR A 259 34.58 -33.58 19.83
N ARG A 260 35.90 -33.73 20.01
CA ARG A 260 36.82 -32.58 20.13
C ARG A 260 36.97 -31.83 18.80
N THR A 261 37.04 -32.53 17.68
CA THR A 261 37.11 -31.88 16.35
C THR A 261 35.79 -31.16 16.06
N GLU A 262 34.66 -31.78 16.38
CA GLU A 262 33.33 -31.22 16.22
C GLU A 262 33.12 -29.97 17.09
N LEU A 263 33.53 -30.02 18.36
CA LEU A 263 33.53 -28.85 19.25
C LEU A 263 34.37 -27.70 18.66
N SER A 264 35.52 -28.01 18.06
CA SER A 264 36.39 -27.01 17.42
C SER A 264 35.72 -26.40 16.18
N ARG A 265 35.01 -27.22 15.39
CA ARG A 265 34.23 -26.78 14.22
C ARG A 265 33.09 -25.84 14.64
N VAL A 266 32.30 -26.25 15.63
CA VAL A 266 31.19 -25.45 16.18
C VAL A 266 31.69 -24.13 16.74
N ARG A 267 32.81 -24.10 17.48
CA ARG A 267 33.42 -22.85 17.96
C ARG A 267 33.82 -21.91 16.82
N LYS A 268 34.40 -22.42 15.73
CA LYS A 268 34.73 -21.60 14.55
C LYS A 268 33.48 -21.02 13.91
N LEU A 269 32.42 -21.81 13.79
CA LEU A 269 31.14 -21.33 13.26
C LEU A 269 30.51 -20.27 14.17
N GLN A 270 30.54 -20.47 15.48
CA GLN A 270 30.07 -19.51 16.46
C GLN A 270 30.82 -18.18 16.33
N ILE A 271 32.16 -18.21 16.25
CA ILE A 271 32.98 -17.00 16.06
C ILE A 271 32.61 -16.29 14.74
N SER A 272 32.44 -17.04 13.65
CA SER A 272 32.04 -16.47 12.35
C SER A 272 30.64 -15.82 12.42
N ALA A 273 29.68 -16.48 13.08
CA ALA A 273 28.34 -15.95 13.28
C ALA A 273 28.37 -14.68 14.15
N SER A 274 29.11 -14.69 15.27
CA SER A 274 29.30 -13.52 16.12
C SER A 274 29.93 -12.34 15.38
N GLN A 275 30.89 -12.60 14.48
CA GLN A 275 31.46 -11.55 13.63
C GLN A 275 30.44 -10.97 12.64
N LYS A 276 29.57 -11.80 12.06
CA LYS A 276 28.50 -11.32 11.18
C LYS A 276 27.49 -10.47 11.93
N ILE A 277 27.11 -10.89 13.14
CA ILE A 277 26.23 -10.12 14.03
C ILE A 277 26.85 -8.77 14.36
N ALA A 278 28.11 -8.73 14.80
CA ALA A 278 28.81 -7.48 15.12
C ALA A 278 28.90 -6.51 13.93
N ARG A 279 29.12 -7.02 12.70
CA ARG A 279 29.08 -6.19 11.48
C ARG A 279 27.70 -5.63 11.20
N ALA A 280 26.66 -6.45 11.35
CA ALA A 280 25.28 -6.01 11.16
C ALA A 280 24.88 -4.93 12.19
N GLU A 281 25.29 -5.09 13.45
CA GLU A 281 25.08 -4.10 14.52
C GLU A 281 25.80 -2.79 14.22
N ASN A 282 27.05 -2.84 13.75
CA ASN A 282 27.80 -1.64 13.38
C ASN A 282 27.13 -0.87 12.24
N ASN A 283 26.72 -1.59 11.18
CA ASN A 283 25.99 -0.98 10.06
C ASN A 283 24.66 -0.38 10.51
N ALA A 284 23.92 -1.07 11.38
CA ALA A 284 22.67 -0.55 11.93
C ALA A 284 22.88 0.73 12.74
N ASN A 285 23.98 0.83 13.50
CA ASN A 285 24.34 2.04 14.24
C ASN A 285 24.73 3.19 13.30
N GLU A 286 25.47 2.92 12.22
CA GLU A 286 25.80 3.91 11.19
C GLU A 286 24.53 4.46 10.52
N TYR A 287 23.58 3.58 10.14
CA TYR A 287 22.30 4.02 9.58
C TYR A 287 21.48 4.85 10.58
N LYS A 288 21.44 4.46 11.86
CA LYS A 288 20.79 5.27 12.90
C LYS A 288 21.40 6.66 13.02
N GLN A 289 22.72 6.77 13.01
CA GLN A 289 23.41 8.06 13.01
C GLN A 289 23.07 8.88 11.75
N ARG A 290 23.05 8.24 10.57
CA ARG A 290 22.70 8.94 9.33
C ARG A 290 21.27 9.46 9.35
N VAL A 291 20.31 8.66 9.82
CA VAL A 291 18.92 9.09 10.01
C VAL A 291 18.88 10.30 10.95
N HIS A 292 19.55 10.25 12.09
CA HIS A 292 19.59 11.37 13.03
C HIS A 292 20.20 12.64 12.41
N THR A 293 21.27 12.51 11.60
CA THR A 293 21.82 13.68 10.87
C THR A 293 20.82 14.27 9.88
N LEU A 294 20.10 13.43 9.13
CA LEU A 294 19.09 13.88 8.17
C LEU A 294 17.89 14.53 8.88
N GLU A 295 17.46 14.01 10.03
CA GLU A 295 16.42 14.62 10.87
C GLU A 295 16.83 16.02 11.36
N ASN A 296 18.10 16.19 11.75
CA ASN A 296 18.64 17.49 12.16
C ASN A 296 18.75 18.46 10.97
N GLU A 297 19.20 18.00 9.80
CA GLU A 297 19.23 18.79 8.56
C GLU A 297 17.82 19.24 8.15
N LEU A 298 16.84 18.33 8.21
CA LEU A 298 15.44 18.62 7.89
C LEU A 298 14.85 19.63 8.89
N SER A 299 15.16 19.49 10.18
CA SER A 299 14.76 20.45 11.21
C SER A 299 15.36 21.85 10.97
N LYS A 300 16.62 21.92 10.53
CA LYS A 300 17.28 23.18 10.18
C LYS A 300 16.64 23.84 8.95
N LEU A 301 16.33 23.07 7.91
CA LEU A 301 15.64 23.56 6.72
C LEU A 301 14.22 24.08 7.05
N ILE A 302 13.47 23.36 7.89
CA ILE A 302 12.17 23.82 8.39
C ILE A 302 12.31 25.15 9.15
N GLY A 303 13.36 25.28 9.97
CA GLY A 303 13.69 26.52 10.66
C GLY A 303 13.97 27.69 9.70
N GLN A 304 14.76 27.46 8.65
CA GLN A 304 15.06 28.46 7.61
C GLN A 304 13.83 28.87 6.81
N ILE A 305 12.93 27.93 6.50
CA ILE A 305 11.66 28.24 5.83
C ILE A 305 10.81 29.14 6.75
N ARG A 306 10.74 28.83 8.05
CA ARG A 306 10.01 29.67 9.02
C ARG A 306 10.60 31.07 9.19
N SER A 307 11.93 31.21 9.20
CA SER A 307 12.58 32.52 9.31
C SER A 307 12.37 33.37 8.06
N THR A 308 12.54 32.78 6.86
CA THR A 308 12.30 33.49 5.58
C THR A 308 10.83 33.89 5.38
N THR A 309 9.87 33.16 5.96
CA THR A 309 8.46 33.59 6.00
C THR A 309 8.18 34.73 6.97
N ASN A 310 8.97 34.86 8.05
CA ASN A 310 8.84 35.97 9.00
C ASN A 310 9.48 37.26 8.44
N ASP A 311 10.64 37.16 7.78
CA ASP A 311 11.28 38.31 7.13
C ASP A 311 10.41 38.90 6.00
N LYS A 312 9.62 38.06 5.31
CA LYS A 312 8.63 38.52 4.31
C LYS A 312 7.38 39.16 4.92
N LYS A 313 7.07 38.90 6.20
CA LYS A 313 5.94 39.53 6.90
C LYS A 313 6.30 40.88 7.53
N GLU A 314 7.58 41.13 7.84
CA GLU A 314 8.01 42.42 8.40
C GLU A 314 8.20 43.53 7.36
N GLN A 315 8.29 43.21 6.06
CA GLN A 315 8.32 44.22 4.98
C GLN A 315 6.94 44.57 4.39
N GLN A 316 5.84 44.02 4.93
CA GLN A 316 4.50 44.23 4.39
C GLN A 316 3.47 44.63 5.47
N VAL A 317 3.79 45.58 6.35
CA VAL A 317 2.79 46.25 7.19
C VAL A 317 3.02 47.78 7.25
N SER A 318 2.51 48.43 6.22
CA SER A 318 1.89 49.77 6.20
C SER A 318 1.21 49.80 4.82
N SER A 319 -0.08 49.56 4.65
CA SER A 319 -1.24 50.22 5.28
C SER A 319 -2.55 49.47 5.03
N ASN A 320 -3.41 49.48 6.06
CA ASN A 320 -4.89 49.40 6.10
C ASN A 320 -5.66 48.06 6.07
N SER A 321 -6.48 47.97 7.14
CA SER A 321 -7.54 47.02 7.61
C SER A 321 -8.83 47.06 6.73
N PRO A 322 -9.95 46.29 6.98
CA PRO A 322 -10.44 45.79 8.30
C PRO A 322 -11.14 44.38 8.41
N HIS A 323 -11.21 43.92 9.68
CA HIS A 323 -12.20 43.03 10.34
C HIS A 323 -12.38 41.57 9.85
N ASN A 324 -12.52 40.52 10.70
CA ASN A 324 -13.15 40.32 12.01
C ASN A 324 -12.40 39.21 12.82
N GLN A 325 -12.23 39.33 14.15
CA GLN A 325 -12.97 38.61 15.22
C GLN A 325 -13.12 37.08 14.96
N THR A 326 -12.80 36.13 15.84
CA THR A 326 -13.04 36.00 17.29
C THR A 326 -12.23 34.75 17.74
N THR A 327 -11.27 34.83 18.67
CA THR A 327 -11.38 34.58 20.11
C THR A 327 -11.27 33.14 20.65
N TYR A 328 -10.54 33.08 21.77
CA TYR A 328 -10.60 32.19 22.93
C TYR A 328 -9.73 30.92 22.97
N LYS A 329 -8.73 31.04 23.85
CA LYS A 329 -7.93 29.98 24.47
C LYS A 329 -8.83 29.06 25.31
N THR A 330 -8.46 27.79 25.29
CA THR A 330 -8.43 26.77 26.36
C THR A 330 -9.00 27.14 27.73
N PRO A 331 -9.64 26.21 28.47
CA PRO A 331 -8.84 25.19 29.16
C PRO A 331 -9.47 23.77 29.34
N THR A 332 -8.57 22.79 29.27
CA THR A 332 -8.38 21.63 30.16
C THR A 332 -9.58 20.78 30.62
N ALA A 333 -9.61 19.52 30.17
CA ALA A 333 -9.77 18.36 31.04
C ALA A 333 -9.28 17.08 30.34
N SER A 334 -8.34 16.40 30.98
CA SER A 334 -8.03 14.97 30.81
C SER A 334 -9.18 14.09 31.29
N ILE A 335 -9.32 12.88 30.71
CA ILE A 335 -9.56 11.56 31.37
C ILE A 335 -10.27 10.59 30.39
N SER A 336 -9.75 9.35 30.29
CA SER A 336 -10.43 8.06 29.96
C SER A 336 -11.28 7.96 28.69
N CYS A 337 -11.59 6.80 28.10
CA CYS A 337 -11.38 5.41 28.45
C CYS A 337 -11.43 4.58 27.15
N ARG A 338 -11.17 3.29 27.35
CA ARG A 338 -11.32 2.12 26.47
C ARG A 338 -12.84 1.87 26.11
N PRO A 339 -13.25 0.68 25.64
CA PRO A 339 -13.67 0.36 24.26
C PRO A 339 -15.16 -0.04 24.13
N SER A 340 -15.65 -0.33 22.92
CA SER A 340 -16.85 -1.18 22.73
C SER A 340 -16.76 -2.04 21.47
N THR A 341 -17.21 -3.28 21.65
CA THR A 341 -17.13 -4.47 20.81
C THR A 341 -18.27 -4.56 19.78
N SER A 342 -18.09 -5.51 18.84
CA SER A 342 -19.13 -6.35 18.19
C SER A 342 -20.14 -5.64 17.25
N SER A 343 -20.62 -6.16 16.14
CA SER A 343 -20.48 -7.43 15.41
C SER A 343 -21.49 -7.42 14.24
N VAL A 344 -21.28 -8.30 13.26
CA VAL A 344 -22.28 -8.90 12.35
C VAL A 344 -22.61 -8.16 11.02
N SER A 345 -22.39 -8.95 9.96
CA SER A 345 -22.81 -8.90 8.53
C SER A 345 -24.36 -8.84 8.36
N PRO A 346 -25.04 -9.12 7.21
CA PRO A 346 -24.61 -9.62 5.88
C PRO A 346 -25.22 -8.84 4.69
N GLY A 347 -24.87 -9.24 3.46
CA GLY A 347 -25.74 -9.00 2.29
C GLY A 347 -25.03 -8.48 1.03
N CYS A 348 -24.57 -9.42 0.21
CA CYS A 348 -24.29 -9.25 -1.22
C CYS A 348 -25.61 -8.96 -1.99
N PRO A 349 -25.62 -8.52 -3.28
CA PRO A 349 -25.11 -9.41 -4.34
C PRO A 349 -24.60 -8.79 -5.67
N LEU A 350 -23.91 -9.67 -6.43
CA LEU A 350 -23.65 -9.72 -7.89
C LEU A 350 -22.64 -8.72 -8.48
N ALA A 351 -21.81 -9.04 -9.48
CA ALA A 351 -21.32 -10.26 -10.13
C ALA A 351 -20.33 -9.78 -11.21
N LEU A 352 -19.26 -10.55 -11.50
CA LEU A 352 -18.73 -10.80 -12.85
C LEU A 352 -17.55 -11.78 -12.78
N ASN A 353 -17.54 -12.69 -13.76
CA ASN A 353 -16.80 -13.94 -13.86
C ASN A 353 -15.30 -13.78 -14.15
N ASP A 354 -14.49 -14.78 -13.76
CA ASP A 354 -13.72 -15.58 -14.74
C ASP A 354 -13.17 -16.91 -14.16
N SER A 355 -13.73 -17.99 -14.71
CA SER A 355 -13.27 -19.34 -15.05
C SER A 355 -11.88 -19.90 -14.65
N LEU A 356 -11.97 -21.09 -14.01
CA LEU A 356 -11.18 -22.34 -14.16
C LEU A 356 -9.85 -22.55 -13.37
N LEU A 357 -9.92 -23.35 -12.29
CA LEU A 357 -9.36 -24.72 -12.23
C LEU A 357 -9.84 -25.43 -10.94
N VAL A 358 -10.35 -26.66 -11.09
CA VAL A 358 -10.94 -27.50 -10.03
C VAL A 358 -10.01 -28.67 -9.70
N THR A 359 -9.66 -28.84 -8.42
CA THR A 359 -9.42 -30.15 -7.74
C THR A 359 -9.68 -30.01 -6.22
N PRO A 360 -10.11 -31.06 -5.50
CA PRO A 360 -10.86 -30.95 -4.24
C PRO A 360 -10.02 -31.06 -2.95
N PRO A 361 -10.53 -30.62 -1.77
CA PRO A 361 -9.82 -30.73 -0.50
C PRO A 361 -10.25 -31.96 0.32
N VAL A 362 -9.25 -32.60 0.92
CA VAL A 362 -9.39 -33.70 1.90
C VAL A 362 -9.38 -33.12 3.32
N LYS A 363 -10.35 -33.52 4.15
CA LYS A 363 -10.42 -33.25 5.60
C LYS A 363 -9.23 -33.87 6.33
N PRO A 364 -8.87 -33.35 7.52
CA PRO A 364 -8.91 -34.28 8.65
C PRO A 364 -9.57 -33.73 9.91
N THR A 365 -10.25 -34.69 10.52
CA THR A 365 -10.88 -34.79 11.82
C THR A 365 -10.00 -34.42 13.01
N THR A 366 -10.67 -33.78 13.97
CA THR A 366 -10.38 -33.65 15.39
C THR A 366 -10.02 -34.99 16.07
N LYS A 367 -9.07 -34.95 17.01
CA LYS A 367 -9.14 -35.68 18.29
C LYS A 367 -8.40 -34.89 19.37
N GLU A 368 -9.15 -34.49 20.39
CA GLU A 368 -8.68 -34.08 21.71
C GLU A 368 -8.03 -35.28 22.43
N LEU A 369 -7.04 -35.02 23.31
CA LEU A 369 -7.02 -35.61 24.66
C LEU A 369 -5.93 -34.96 25.55
N THR A 370 -6.42 -34.26 26.57
CA THR A 370 -6.02 -34.27 27.99
C THR A 370 -4.56 -33.99 28.40
N THR A 371 -4.42 -32.90 29.15
CA THR A 371 -3.42 -32.65 30.20
C THR A 371 -3.48 -33.71 31.32
N PRO A 372 -2.39 -33.83 32.10
CA PRO A 372 -2.55 -33.46 33.51
C PRO A 372 -1.39 -32.60 34.07
N ASP A 373 -1.75 -31.78 35.05
CA ASP A 373 -0.89 -31.06 35.98
C ASP A 373 -0.05 -32.03 36.85
N PHE A 374 1.17 -31.64 37.25
CA PHE A 374 1.57 -31.64 38.66
C PHE A 374 2.84 -30.82 38.91
N LEU A 375 2.86 -30.28 40.12
CA LEU A 375 3.63 -29.18 40.68
C LEU A 375 5.11 -29.49 40.99
N LEU A 376 5.89 -28.40 41.07
CA LEU A 376 6.95 -28.06 42.02
C LEU A 376 7.85 -29.18 42.57
N LEU A 377 9.17 -29.03 42.39
CA LEU A 377 10.16 -29.22 43.47
C LEU A 377 11.54 -28.60 43.10
N SER A 378 11.83 -27.52 43.81
CA SER A 378 13.08 -27.04 44.41
C SER A 378 14.46 -27.43 43.84
N SER A 379 15.23 -26.36 43.59
CA SER A 379 16.70 -26.29 43.51
C SER A 379 17.41 -26.93 44.71
N PRO A 380 18.68 -27.38 44.51
CA PRO A 380 19.71 -26.96 45.43
C PRO A 380 20.89 -26.27 44.75
N ARG A 381 21.39 -25.30 45.51
CA ARG A 381 22.54 -24.43 45.39
C ARG A 381 23.78 -25.16 45.89
N GLU A 382 24.91 -25.11 45.17
CA GLU A 382 26.27 -25.21 45.74
C GLU A 382 27.29 -24.78 44.68
N GLN A 383 27.88 -23.59 44.81
CA GLN A 383 29.14 -23.27 45.51
C GLN A 383 30.36 -23.32 44.57
N SER A 384 30.88 -22.11 44.36
CA SER A 384 32.09 -21.72 43.66
C SER A 384 33.35 -22.26 44.35
N ALA A 385 34.22 -22.93 43.59
CA ALA A 385 35.61 -23.18 43.97
C ALA A 385 36.55 -22.77 42.84
N THR A 386 37.26 -21.68 43.08
CA THR A 386 38.38 -21.13 42.31
C THR A 386 39.59 -22.04 42.45
N VAL A 387 40.19 -22.51 41.35
CA VAL A 387 41.51 -23.15 41.38
C VAL A 387 42.40 -22.53 40.30
N THR A 388 43.44 -21.84 40.78
CA THR A 388 44.57 -21.27 40.04
C THR A 388 45.54 -22.36 39.53
N PRO A 389 46.18 -22.23 38.36
CA PRO A 389 47.22 -23.15 37.93
C PRO A 389 48.58 -22.76 38.53
N LYS A 390 49.27 -23.74 39.12
CA LYS A 390 50.64 -23.63 39.64
C LYS A 390 51.61 -24.01 38.53
N VAL A 391 52.53 -23.09 38.22
CA VAL A 391 53.68 -23.28 37.32
C VAL A 391 54.77 -24.07 38.06
N SER A 392 55.33 -25.10 37.43
CA SER A 392 56.66 -25.60 37.77
C SER A 392 57.39 -26.04 36.51
N SER A 393 58.45 -25.30 36.20
CA SER A 393 59.51 -25.59 35.25
C SER A 393 60.41 -26.73 35.76
N HIS A 394 60.91 -27.58 34.86
CA HIS A 394 62.34 -27.96 34.77
C HIS A 394 62.65 -28.65 33.43
N CYS A 395 63.80 -28.27 32.87
CA CYS A 395 64.37 -28.62 31.57
C CYS A 395 64.97 -30.03 31.47
N TYR A 396 65.30 -30.42 30.22
CA TYR A 396 66.42 -31.23 29.67
C TYR A 396 65.87 -32.05 28.49
N HIS A 397 66.46 -32.21 27.30
CA HIS A 397 67.51 -31.56 26.49
C HIS A 397 67.50 -32.33 25.12
N TYR A 398 67.80 -31.66 24.00
CA TYR A 398 68.44 -32.18 22.76
C TYR A 398 67.92 -33.44 22.02
N HIS A 399 67.49 -33.30 20.76
CA HIS A 399 68.37 -33.42 19.58
C HIS A 399 67.58 -33.10 18.28
N GLN A 400 68.07 -32.11 17.53
CA GLN A 400 67.62 -31.78 16.17
C GLN A 400 68.62 -32.40 15.20
N THR A 401 68.16 -33.22 14.25
CA THR A 401 68.94 -33.62 13.08
C THR A 401 68.21 -33.15 11.83
N PHE A 402 68.85 -32.21 11.15
CA PHE A 402 68.62 -31.80 9.77
C PHE A 402 68.83 -32.99 8.82
N ILE A 403 67.95 -33.17 7.84
CA ILE A 403 68.30 -33.70 6.52
C ILE A 403 67.54 -32.87 5.47
N ASN A 404 68.30 -32.10 4.70
CA ASN A 404 67.96 -31.62 3.37
C ASN A 404 68.60 -32.59 2.37
N ILE A 405 67.81 -33.19 1.47
CA ILE A 405 68.06 -33.29 0.02
C ILE A 405 66.71 -33.11 -0.66
#